data_AF-A0A948PWC0-F1
#
_entry.id   AF-A0A948PWC0-F1
#
_cell.length_a   1.000
_cell.length_b   1.000
_cell.length_c   1.000
_cell.angle_alpha   90.00
_cell.angle_beta   90.00
_cell.angle_gamma   90.00
#
_symmetry.space_group_name_H-M   'P 1'
#
loop_
_entity.id
_entity.type
_entity.pdbx_description
1 polymer ?
#
loop_
_entity_poly.entity_id
_entity_poly.type
_entity_poly.pdbx_seq_one_letter_code
_entity_poly.pdbx_strand_id
1 'polypeptide(L)' 'IRYPEETRNQQREIGWEYGKYVSPIYEGDLDHGRVIRILKETGYDGPLTIEDESLGKFEPANQKEVLKKDVSYLKKLLE' A
#
# COMPACT_ATOMS: atom_id res chain seq x y z
N ILE A 1 3.46 -2.46 -1.55
CA ILE A 1 4.78 -3.06 -1.86
C ILE A 1 4.99 -4.26 -0.96
N ARG A 2 5.57 -5.34 -1.49
CA ARG A 2 5.75 -6.62 -0.79
C ARG A 2 7.16 -7.13 -1.02
N TYR A 3 8.14 -6.55 -0.34
CA TYR A 3 9.52 -7.01 -0.39
C TYR A 3 9.68 -8.37 0.33
N PRO A 4 10.65 -9.20 -0.07
CA PRO A 4 11.01 -10.42 0.66
C PRO A 4 11.45 -10.11 2.09
N GLU A 5 11.19 -11.01 3.03
CA GLU A 5 11.45 -10.78 4.47
C GLU A 5 12.92 -10.49 4.75
N GLU A 6 13.81 -11.18 4.06
CA GLU A 6 15.25 -11.01 4.12
C GLU A 6 15.68 -9.59 3.76
N THR A 7 14.93 -8.90 2.89
CA THR A 7 15.30 -7.57 2.41
C THR A 7 14.45 -6.45 2.99
N ARG A 8 13.17 -6.66 3.36
CA ARG A 8 12.19 -5.59 3.65
C ARG A 8 12.64 -4.53 4.66
N ASN A 9 13.41 -4.91 5.69
CA ASN A 9 13.87 -4.03 6.78
C ASN A 9 15.31 -3.51 6.62
N GLN A 10 15.82 -3.45 5.40
CA GLN A 10 17.16 -2.91 5.10
C GLN A 10 17.07 -1.56 4.37
N GLN A 11 18.16 -0.79 4.39
CA GLN A 11 18.30 0.33 3.44
C GLN A 11 18.66 -0.22 2.07
N ARG A 12 18.01 0.27 1.03
CA ARG A 12 18.17 -0.16 -0.36
C ARG A 12 18.44 1.05 -1.25
N GLU A 13 18.97 0.80 -2.45
CA GLU A 13 18.98 1.84 -3.49
C GLU A 13 17.55 2.28 -3.81
N ILE A 14 17.39 3.56 -4.13
CA ILE A 14 16.08 4.13 -4.47
C ILE A 14 15.53 3.36 -5.69
N GLY A 15 14.30 2.85 -5.54
CA GLY A 15 13.62 2.10 -6.60
C GLY A 15 14.06 0.65 -6.77
N TRP A 16 14.92 0.11 -5.89
CA TRP A 16 15.37 -1.29 -5.96
C TRP A 16 14.19 -2.26 -6.14
N GLU A 17 14.19 -2.97 -7.27
CA GLU A 17 13.17 -3.92 -7.72
C GLU A 17 11.70 -3.44 -7.55
N TYR A 18 11.43 -2.13 -7.63
CA TYR A 18 10.10 -1.57 -7.35
C TYR A 18 8.99 -2.22 -8.20
N GLY A 19 9.17 -2.26 -9.53
CA GLY A 19 8.18 -2.85 -10.44
C GLY A 19 7.89 -4.33 -10.15
N LYS A 20 8.85 -5.06 -9.59
CA LYS A 20 8.68 -6.46 -9.19
C LYS A 20 7.84 -6.60 -7.91
N TYR A 21 8.09 -5.75 -6.91
CA TYR A 21 7.48 -5.87 -5.59
C TYR A 21 6.31 -4.93 -5.30
N VAL A 22 6.01 -3.96 -6.16
CA VAL A 22 4.80 -3.13 -6.04
C VAL A 22 3.57 -4.04 -5.98
N SER A 23 2.64 -3.76 -5.07
CA SER A 23 1.51 -4.64 -4.75
C SER A 23 0.33 -3.80 -4.28
N PRO A 24 -0.90 -4.33 -4.34
CA PRO A 24 -2.05 -3.70 -3.71
C PRO A 24 -1.80 -3.48 -2.21
N ILE A 25 -2.47 -2.49 -1.62
CA ILE A 25 -2.17 -2.01 -0.27
C ILE A 25 -2.44 -3.10 0.79
N TYR A 26 -3.42 -3.98 0.52
CA TYR A 26 -3.81 -5.08 1.41
C TYR A 26 -2.89 -6.31 1.34
N GLU A 27 -1.98 -6.37 0.38
CA GLU A 27 -1.01 -7.48 0.22
C GLU A 27 0.42 -7.06 0.57
N GLY A 28 0.63 -5.77 0.84
CA GLY A 28 1.95 -5.22 1.12
C GLY A 28 2.52 -5.61 2.49
N ASP A 29 3.79 -5.29 2.69
CA ASP A 29 4.53 -5.53 3.93
C ASP A 29 4.57 -4.32 4.88
N LEU A 30 3.96 -3.20 4.49
CA LEU A 30 3.87 -1.98 5.29
C LEU A 30 2.71 -2.02 6.28
N ASP A 31 2.97 -1.58 7.53
CA ASP A 31 1.93 -1.33 8.52
C ASP A 31 1.31 0.07 8.29
N HIS A 32 0.28 0.10 7.46
CA HIS A 32 -0.48 1.32 7.16
C HIS A 32 -1.23 1.86 8.39
N GLY A 33 -1.60 1.00 9.35
CA GLY A 33 -2.27 1.43 10.58
C GLY A 33 -1.36 2.28 11.46
N ARG A 34 -0.06 1.96 11.50
CA ARG A 34 0.94 2.81 12.16
C ARG A 34 1.06 4.18 11.48
N VAL A 35 1.09 4.23 10.15
CA VAL A 35 1.18 5.50 9.38
C VAL A 35 -0.04 6.38 9.66
N ILE A 36 -1.24 5.82 9.59
CA ILE A 36 -2.49 6.52 9.87
C ILE A 36 -2.51 7.08 11.29
N ARG A 37 -2.02 6.32 12.27
CA ARG A 37 -1.94 6.76 13.67
C ARG A 37 -1.02 7.96 13.84
N ILE A 38 0.16 7.94 13.23
CA ILE A 38 1.11 9.07 13.25
C ILE A 38 0.45 10.32 12.68
N LEU A 39 -0.25 10.21 11.55
CA LEU A 39 -0.97 11.33 10.95
C LEU A 39 -2.05 11.87 11.90
N LYS A 40 -2.90 11.00 12.46
CA LYS A 40 -3.94 11.37 13.43
C LYS A 40 -3.37 12.06 14.68
N GLU A 41 -2.26 11.56 15.23
CA GLU A 41 -1.59 12.12 16.41
C GLU A 41 -1.07 13.55 16.18
N THR A 42 -0.77 13.90 14.93
CA THR A 42 -0.35 15.27 14.55
C THR A 42 -1.52 16.21 14.22
N GLY A 43 -2.77 15.73 14.30
CA GLY A 43 -3.96 16.52 13.97
C GLY A 43 -4.27 16.59 12.47
N TYR A 44 -3.73 15.66 11.65
CA TYR A 44 -4.07 15.59 10.24
C TYR A 44 -5.52 15.09 10.05
N ASP A 45 -6.33 15.88 9.35
CA ASP A 45 -7.76 15.61 9.03
C ASP A 45 -8.03 15.66 7.50
N GLY A 46 -6.98 15.46 6.70
CA GLY A 46 -7.07 15.46 5.25
C GLY A 46 -7.48 14.11 4.65
N PRO A 47 -7.77 14.07 3.33
CA PRO A 47 -8.08 12.83 2.64
C PRO A 47 -6.85 11.92 2.52
N LEU A 48 -7.06 10.60 2.67
CA LEU A 48 -6.07 9.59 2.32
C LEU A 48 -6.31 9.10 0.89
N THR A 49 -5.31 9.19 0.03
CA THR A 49 -5.36 8.77 -1.37
C THR A 49 -4.69 7.40 -1.57
N ILE A 50 -5.23 6.60 -2.49
CA ILE A 50 -4.64 5.32 -2.89
C ILE A 50 -4.01 5.52 -4.27
N GLU A 51 -2.71 5.27 -4.37
CA GLU A 51 -1.96 5.24 -5.64
C GLU A 51 -1.42 3.82 -5.86
N ASP A 52 -2.24 2.95 -6.47
CA ASP A 52 -1.85 1.56 -6.73
C ASP A 52 -1.16 1.43 -8.10
N GLU A 53 0.16 1.58 -8.12
CA GLU A 53 0.98 1.35 -9.32
C GLU A 53 1.11 -0.15 -9.69
N SER A 54 0.58 -1.08 -8.88
CA SER A 54 0.58 -2.49 -9.21
C SER A 54 -0.54 -2.91 -10.18
N LEU A 55 -1.49 -2.02 -10.49
CA LEU A 55 -2.63 -2.33 -11.37
C LEU A 55 -2.24 -2.90 -12.74
N GLY A 56 -1.09 -2.49 -13.28
CA GLY A 56 -0.54 -3.02 -14.53
C GLY A 56 -0.19 -4.51 -14.49
N LYS A 57 -0.15 -5.13 -13.31
CA LYS A 57 0.06 -6.58 -13.11
C LYS A 57 -1.22 -7.40 -13.23
N PHE A 58 -2.38 -6.74 -13.25
CA PHE A 58 -3.68 -7.40 -13.31
C PHE A 58 -4.33 -7.15 -14.67
N GLU A 59 -5.02 -8.16 -15.18
CA GLU A 59 -5.87 -8.03 -16.35
C GLU A 59 -6.86 -6.87 -16.19
N PRO A 60 -7.14 -6.08 -17.24
CA PRO A 60 -8.02 -4.91 -17.15
C PRO A 60 -9.38 -5.19 -16.49
N ALA A 61 -9.95 -6.38 -16.73
CA ALA A 61 -11.22 -6.80 -16.13
C ALA A 61 -11.17 -6.94 -14.60
N ASN A 62 -9.98 -7.18 -14.03
CA ASN A 62 -9.77 -7.41 -12.59
C ASN A 62 -9.35 -6.15 -11.83
N GLN A 63 -8.83 -5.13 -12.51
CA GLN A 63 -8.29 -3.92 -11.87
C GLN A 63 -9.31 -3.21 -10.96
N LYS A 64 -10.58 -3.13 -11.40
CA LYS A 64 -11.65 -2.53 -10.59
C LYS A 64 -11.86 -3.27 -9.26
N GLU A 65 -11.70 -4.58 -9.26
CA GLU A 65 -11.89 -5.38 -8.04
C GLU A 65 -10.69 -5.25 -7.09
N VAL A 66 -9.48 -5.09 -7.62
CA VAL A 66 -8.29 -4.75 -6.83
C VAL A 66 -8.51 -3.42 -6.09
N LEU A 67 -8.92 -2.36 -6.79
CA LEU A 67 -9.18 -1.05 -6.18
C LEU A 67 -10.27 -1.08 -5.10
N LYS A 68 -11.33 -1.88 -5.28
CA LYS A 68 -12.36 -2.05 -4.23
C LYS A 68 -11.78 -2.69 -2.97
N LYS A 69 -10.87 -3.66 -3.12
CA LYS A 69 -10.18 -4.30 -1.99
C LYS A 69 -9.25 -3.31 -1.29
N ASP A 70 -8.54 -2.46 -2.04
CA ASP A 70 -7.72 -1.39 -1.45
C ASP A 70 -8.58 -0.44 -0.60
N VAL A 71 -9.70 0.03 -1.15
CA VAL A 71 -10.64 0.89 -0.42
C VAL A 71 -11.22 0.19 0.81
N SER A 72 -11.61 -1.08 0.69
CA SER A 72 -12.14 -1.86 1.81
C SER A 72 -11.10 -2.03 2.92
N TYR A 73 -9.85 -2.31 2.57
CA TYR A 73 -8.77 -2.42 3.54
C TYR A 73 -8.50 -1.08 4.23
N LEU A 74 -8.40 0.02 3.49
CA LEU A 74 -8.17 1.35 4.05
C LEU A 74 -9.28 1.76 5.02
N LYS A 75 -10.55 1.49 4.68
CA LYS A 75 -11.69 1.75 5.58
C LYS A 75 -11.56 1.02 6.92
N LYS A 76 -11.17 -0.26 6.90
CA LYS A 76 -10.98 -1.05 8.13
C LYS A 76 -9.87 -0.51 9.04
N LEU A 77 -8.89 0.21 8.48
CA LEU A 77 -7.84 0.86 9.26
C LEU A 77 -8.27 2.21 9.86
N LEU A 78 -9.38 2.77 9.38
CA LEU A 78 -9.91 4.05 9.84
C LEU A 78 -10.98 3.91 10.93
N GLU A 79 -11.63 2.74 11.01
CA GLU A 79 -12.48 2.28 12.12
C GLU A 79 -11.72 2.20 13.45
#